data_AF-A0A382LYL8-F1
#
_entry.id   AF-A0A382LYL8-F1
#
_cell.length_a   1.000
_cell.length_b   1.000
_cell.length_c   1.000
_cell.angle_alpha   90.00
_cell.angle_beta   90.00
_cell.angle_gamma   90.00
#
_symmetry.space_group_name_H-M   'P 1'
#
loop_
_entity.id
_entity.type
_entity.pdbx_description
1 polymer ?
#
loop_
_entity_poly.entity_id
_entity_poly.type
_entity_poly.pdbx_seq_one_letter_code
_entity_poly.pdbx_strand_id
1 'polypeptide(L)'
;MDVIDIKTFIPSKNYDISKAFYSEIGFNAEYVNEDLTLFENGDCLFFLQRFYNPELANNFMLQICVADIQDAFDLCSRSLHKTKISSIEQ
;
A
#
# COMPACT_ATOMS: atom_id res chain seq x y z
N MET A 1 -9.88 -26.74 7.29
CA MET A 1 -9.32 -25.47 7.79
C MET A 1 -10.29 -24.40 7.39
N ASP A 2 -10.77 -23.60 8.33
CA ASP A 2 -11.70 -22.49 8.08
C ASP A 2 -10.92 -21.18 8.21
N VAL A 3 -10.60 -20.54 7.08
CA VAL A 3 -9.78 -19.32 7.02
C VAL A 3 -10.71 -18.14 6.89
N ILE A 4 -10.64 -17.22 7.85
CA ILE A 4 -11.53 -16.04 7.90
C ILE A 4 -10.89 -14.77 7.35
N ASP A 5 -9.56 -14.70 7.27
CA ASP A 5 -8.81 -13.51 6.81
C ASP A 5 -7.34 -13.85 6.52
N ILE A 6 -6.71 -13.04 5.67
CA ILE A 6 -5.28 -13.07 5.39
C ILE A 6 -4.77 -11.65 5.08
N LYS A 7 -3.64 -11.28 5.68
CA LYS A 7 -3.01 -9.97 5.45
C LYS A 7 -1.58 -10.14 5.01
N THR A 8 -1.19 -9.38 4.00
CA THR A 8 0.19 -9.34 3.53
C THR A 8 1.02 -8.36 4.35
N PHE A 9 2.32 -8.62 4.41
CA PHE A 9 3.33 -7.69 4.91
C PHE A 9 4.04 -7.08 3.71
N ILE A 10 3.75 -5.81 3.45
CA ILE A 10 4.34 -5.06 2.35
C ILE A 10 5.74 -4.57 2.76
N PRO A 11 6.79 -4.93 2.01
CA PRO A 11 8.14 -4.42 2.26
C PRO A 11 8.22 -2.94 1.92
N SER A 12 9.00 -2.17 2.68
CA SER A 12 9.19 -0.74 2.42
C SER A 12 10.66 -0.35 2.47
N LYS A 13 11.13 0.31 1.40
CA LYS A 13 12.52 0.82 1.35
C LYS A 13 12.69 2.04 2.26
N ASN A 14 11.71 2.93 2.26
CA ASN A 14 11.61 4.04 3.19
C ASN A 14 10.21 4.01 3.80
N TYR A 15 10.14 3.55 5.05
CA TYR A 15 8.89 3.32 5.73
C TYR A 15 8.03 4.57 5.90
N ASP A 16 8.63 5.70 6.28
CA ASP A 16 7.88 6.93 6.55
C ASP A 16 7.33 7.53 5.24
N ILE A 17 8.08 7.43 4.13
CA ILE A 17 7.60 7.79 2.78
C ILE A 17 6.48 6.85 2.33
N SER A 18 6.65 5.53 2.49
CA SER A 18 5.62 4.56 2.11
C SER A 18 4.36 4.73 2.94
N LYS A 19 4.49 5.04 4.23
CA LYS A 19 3.36 5.31 5.13
C LYS A 19 2.59 6.53 4.66
N ALA A 20 3.28 7.63 4.34
CA ALA A 20 2.65 8.83 3.81
C ALA A 20 1.93 8.56 2.48
N PHE A 21 2.54 7.81 1.57
CA PHE A 21 1.93 7.44 0.28
C PHE A 21 0.58 6.73 0.47
N TYR A 22 0.51 5.67 1.29
CA TYR A 22 -0.74 4.93 1.47
C TYR A 22 -1.83 5.77 2.13
N SER A 23 -1.48 6.68 3.05
CA SER A 23 -2.44 7.66 3.58
C SER A 23 -2.93 8.66 2.54
N GLU A 24 -2.06 9.14 1.65
CA GLU A 24 -2.43 10.09 0.60
C GLU A 24 -3.40 9.51 -0.44
N ILE A 25 -3.33 8.21 -0.70
CA ILE A 25 -4.24 7.52 -1.63
C ILE A 25 -5.50 6.97 -0.94
N GLY A 26 -5.74 7.35 0.32
CA GLY A 26 -7.01 7.13 1.03
C GLY A 26 -7.05 5.92 1.97
N PHE A 27 -5.93 5.27 2.29
CA PHE A 27 -5.91 4.27 3.36
C PHE A 27 -5.75 4.93 4.74
N ASN A 28 -6.49 4.43 5.74
CA ASN A 28 -6.29 4.84 7.12
C ASN A 28 -5.12 4.06 7.72
N ALA A 29 -4.25 4.75 8.43
CA ALA A 29 -3.09 4.17 9.09
C ALA A 29 -3.39 3.96 10.58
N GLU A 30 -3.35 2.71 11.03
CA GLU A 30 -3.41 2.33 12.44
C GLU A 30 -2.00 1.97 12.94
N TYR A 31 -1.63 2.57 14.07
CA TYR A 31 -0.36 2.28 14.71
C TYR A 31 -0.39 0.89 15.36
N VAL A 32 0.57 0.03 15.02
CA VAL A 32 0.76 -1.27 15.68
C VAL A 32 2.00 -1.22 16.57
N ASN A 33 3.16 -0.86 16.00
CA ASN A 33 4.41 -0.58 16.71
C ASN A 33 5.34 0.30 15.85
N GLU A 34 6.58 0.54 16.30
CA GLU A 34 7.55 1.39 15.59
C GLU A 34 7.94 0.88 14.19
N ASP A 35 7.84 -0.44 13.98
CA ASP A 35 8.24 -1.15 12.77
C ASP A 35 7.06 -1.61 11.90
N LEU A 36 5.81 -1.37 12.35
CA LEU A 36 4.62 -1.90 11.70
C LEU A 36 3.44 -0.94 11.78
N THR A 37 2.81 -0.67 10.64
CA THR A 37 1.57 0.10 10.52
C THR A 37 0.55 -0.79 9.81
N LEU A 38 -0.66 -0.90 10.38
CA LEU A 38 -1.78 -1.54 9.69
C LEU A 38 -2.47 -0.48 8.83
N PHE A 39 -2.72 -0.81 7.57
CA PHE A 39 -3.51 0.04 6.68
C PHE A 39 -4.85 -0.63 6.39
N GLU A 40 -5.90 0.20 6.35
CA GLU A 40 -7.25 -0.21 6.00
C GLU A 40 -7.89 0.74 4.98
N ASN A 41 -8.67 0.18 4.06
CA ASN A 41 -9.61 0.92 3.20
C ASN A 41 -10.78 0.00 2.88
N GLY A 42 -11.93 0.23 3.51
CA GLY A 42 -13.03 -0.72 3.53
C GLY A 42 -12.58 -2.06 4.11
N ASP A 43 -12.87 -3.16 3.41
CA ASP A 43 -12.51 -4.52 3.84
C ASP A 43 -11.08 -4.95 3.40
N CYS A 44 -10.32 -4.04 2.78
CA CYS A 44 -8.96 -4.32 2.33
C CYS A 44 -7.95 -3.86 3.37
N LEU A 45 -7.17 -4.81 3.91
CA LEU A 45 -6.15 -4.52 4.92
C LEU A 45 -4.80 -5.15 4.60
N PHE A 46 -3.73 -4.45 4.93
CA PHE A 46 -2.35 -4.97 4.85
C PHE A 46 -1.46 -4.33 5.91
N PHE A 47 -0.36 -4.99 6.24
CA PHE A 47 0.68 -4.41 7.08
C PHE A 47 1.76 -3.76 6.23
N LEU A 48 2.10 -2.51 6.52
CA LEU A 48 3.35 -1.91 6.05
C LEU A 48 4.44 -2.20 7.06
N GLN A 49 5.55 -2.81 6.63
CA GLN A 49 6.65 -3.19 7.50
C GLN A 49 7.87 -2.29 7.28
N ARG A 50 8.52 -1.83 8.36
CA ARG A 50 9.83 -1.14 8.36
C ARG A 50 10.96 -2.15 8.14
N PHE A 51 10.82 -2.96 7.09
CA PHE A 51 11.77 -4.00 6.72
C PHE A 51 11.98 -3.97 5.21
N TYR A 52 13.25 -3.89 4.82
CA TYR A 52 13.66 -3.87 3.43
C TYR A 52 14.66 -4.99 3.16
N ASN A 53 14.16 -6.07 2.56
CA ASN A 53 14.99 -7.05 1.87
C ASN A 53 14.88 -6.79 0.35
N PRO A 54 15.98 -6.47 -0.36
CA PRO A 54 15.92 -6.16 -1.79
C PRO A 54 15.34 -7.28 -2.65
N GLU A 55 15.63 -8.55 -2.36
CA GLU A 55 15.14 -9.68 -3.14
C GLU A 55 13.62 -9.80 -3.02
N LEU A 56 13.09 -9.68 -1.80
CA LEU A 56 11.65 -9.67 -1.57
C LEU A 56 11.01 -8.43 -2.20
N ALA A 57 11.53 -7.23 -1.91
CA ALA A 57 10.93 -5.97 -2.35
C ALA A 57 10.89 -5.84 -3.88
N ASN A 58 11.91 -6.31 -4.58
CA ASN A 58 11.96 -6.24 -6.05
C ASN A 58 11.08 -7.29 -6.74
N ASN A 59 10.66 -8.35 -6.04
CA ASN A 59 9.79 -9.41 -6.58
C ASN A 59 8.38 -9.38 -5.97
N PHE A 60 8.11 -8.47 -5.05
CA PHE A 60 6.81 -8.34 -4.41
C PHE A 60 5.83 -7.67 -5.36
N MET A 61 4.66 -8.31 -5.55
CA MET A 61 3.56 -7.77 -6.32
C MET A 61 2.34 -7.57 -5.42
N LEU A 62 1.69 -6.41 -5.53
CA LEU A 62 0.41 -6.12 -4.92
C LEU A 62 -0.57 -5.71 -6.00
N GLN A 63 -1.77 -6.28 -5.96
CA GLN A 63 -2.90 -5.84 -6.77
C GLN A 63 -3.94 -5.20 -5.84
N ILE A 64 -4.32 -3.95 -6.14
CA ILE A 64 -5.43 -3.27 -5.48
C ILE A 64 -6.52 -3.12 -6.53
N CYS A 65 -7.68 -3.73 -6.28
CA CYS A 65 -8.85 -3.60 -7.15
C CYS A 65 -9.71 -2.43 -6.64
N VAL A 66 -10.03 -1.51 -7.55
CA VAL A 66 -10.81 -0.30 -7.25
C VAL A 66 -12.08 -0.27 -8.09
N ALA A 67 -13.12 0.38 -7.57
CA ALA A 67 -14.38 0.53 -8.29
C ALA A 67 -14.27 1.48 -9.49
N ASP A 68 -13.44 2.52 -9.37
CA ASP A 68 -13.17 3.49 -10.43
C ASP A 68 -11.65 3.68 -10.57
N ILE A 69 -11.12 3.34 -11.75
CA ILE A 69 -9.69 3.44 -12.03
C ILE A 69 -9.24 4.90 -12.23
N GLN A 70 -10.13 5.78 -12.69
CA GLN A 70 -9.82 7.19 -12.91
C GLN A 70 -9.65 7.91 -11.57
N ASP A 71 -10.56 7.68 -10.62
CA ASP A 71 -10.47 8.25 -9.27
C ASP A 71 -9.19 7.78 -8.56
N ALA A 72 -8.88 6.49 -8.66
CA ALA A 72 -7.66 5.91 -8.09
C ALA A 72 -6.41 6.51 -8.74
N PHE A 73 -6.40 6.67 -10.06
CA PHE A 73 -5.30 7.29 -10.78
C PHE A 73 -5.11 8.75 -10.39
N ASP A 74 -6.19 9.53 -10.22
CA ASP A 74 -6.12 10.94 -9.83
C ASP A 74 -5.63 11.12 -8.38
N LEU A 75 -6.04 10.26 -7.45
CA LEU A 75 -5.51 10.21 -6.09
C LEU A 75 -4.01 9.88 -6.10
N CYS A 76 -3.63 8.79 -6.76
CA CYS A 76 -2.23 8.38 -6.88
C CYS A 76 -1.39 9.46 -7.55
N SER A 77 -1.90 10.11 -8.60
CA SER A 77 -1.21 11.18 -9.33
C SER A 77 -0.99 12.44 -8.50
N ARG A 78 -1.85 12.72 -7.51
CA ARG A 78 -1.69 13.87 -6.60
C ARG A 78 -0.73 13.62 -5.43
N SER A 79 -0.42 12.35 -5.12
CA SER A 79 0.55 12.00 -4.08
C SER A 79 1.93 12.64 -4.36
N LEU A 80 2.53 13.21 -3.32
CA LEU A 80 3.89 13.76 -3.35
C LEU A 80 4.94 12.65 -3.26
N HIS A 81 4.53 11.49 -2.74
CA HIS A 81 5.40 10.36 -2.43
C HIS A 81 5.37 9.26 -3.50
N LYS A 82 4.56 9.42 -4.56
CA LYS A 82 4.59 8.51 -5.71
C LYS A 82 5.97 8.51 -6.37
N THR A 83 6.44 7.34 -6.77
CA THR A 83 7.72 7.19 -7.50
C THR A 83 7.50 7.06 -9.00
N LYS A 84 6.52 6.25 -9.40
CA LYS A 84 6.13 6.01 -10.79
C LYS A 84 4.65 5.69 -10.86
N ILE A 85 3.98 6.23 -11.87
CA ILE A 85 2.61 5.85 -12.23
C ILE A 85 2.55 5.75 -13.76
N SER A 86 1.94 4.68 -14.27
CA SER A 86 1.69 4.52 -15.70
C SER A 86 0.33 5.11 -16.04
N SER A 87 0.18 5.66 -17.25
CA SER A 87 -1.13 6.11 -17.75
C SER A 87 -2.12 4.96 -17.82
N ILE A 88 -3.41 5.27 -17.66
CA ILE A 88 -4.49 4.32 -17.92
C ILE A 88 -4.54 4.09 -19.45
N GLU A 89 -4.31 2.86 -19.89
CA GLU A 89 -4.55 2.45 -21.27
C GLU A 89 -6.02 2.01 -21.38
N GLN A 90 -6.76 2.63 -22.32
CA GLN A 90 -8.15 2.29 -22.64
C GLN A 90 -8.24 1.26 -23.76
#